data_AF-A0A3B4FVA4-F1
#
_entry.id   AF-A0A3B4FVA4-F1
#
_cell.length_a   1.000
_cell.length_b   1.000
_cell.length_c   1.000
_cell.angle_alpha   90.00
_cell.angle_beta   90.00
_cell.angle_gamma   90.00
#
_symmetry.space_group_name_H-M   'P 1'
#
loop_
_entity.id
_entity.type
_entity.pdbx_description
1 polymer ?
#
loop_
_entity_poly.entity_id
_entity_poly.type
_entity_poly.pdbx_seq_one_letter_code
_entity_poly.pdbx_strand_id
1 'polypeptide(L)'
;SHGTDLTFSDIIFVVIPAGTLNYCSCYLLSESSASWDAARKNCRDRGADLMVIDTPEEQVQCLYAWIGLNDREKEGTWKWVDGTPLTLRYWAGDQPDNGGGQENCAHIMNNNKKYWNDLPCSTSLKWICEKIP
;
A
#
# COMPACT_ATOMS: atom_id res chain seq x y z
N SER A 1 18.72 -2.71 21.15
CA SER A 1 18.07 -1.53 20.52
C SER A 1 18.71 -1.29 19.16
N HIS A 2 18.20 -1.90 18.11
CA HIS A 2 18.65 -1.62 16.73
C HIS A 2 17.39 -1.45 15.89
N GLY A 3 16.80 -0.25 15.96
CA GLY A 3 15.85 0.19 14.96
C GLY A 3 16.67 0.52 13.72
N THR A 4 16.50 -0.27 12.66
CA THR A 4 17.09 0.02 11.36
C THR A 4 16.38 1.24 10.80
N ASP A 5 17.01 2.41 10.97
CA ASP A 5 16.68 3.59 10.18
C ASP A 5 16.65 3.19 8.71
N LEU A 6 15.61 3.64 8.00
CA LEU A 6 15.50 3.51 6.55
C LEU A 6 16.70 4.25 5.95
N THR A 7 17.67 3.52 5.42
CA THR A 7 18.82 4.14 4.77
C THR A 7 18.38 4.77 3.45
N PHE A 8 19.04 5.85 3.01
CA PHE A 8 18.74 6.57 1.77
C PHE A 8 18.69 5.68 0.51
N SER A 9 19.23 4.46 0.55
CA SER A 9 19.16 3.45 -0.51
C SER A 9 17.80 2.75 -0.63
N ASP A 10 16.95 2.84 0.39
CA ASP A 10 15.71 2.05 0.48
C ASP A 10 14.47 2.87 0.07
N ILE A 11 14.63 4.19 -0.12
CA ILE A 11 13.55 5.09 -0.51
C ILE A 11 13.38 5.02 -2.03
N ILE A 12 12.21 4.53 -2.49
CA ILE A 12 11.90 4.49 -3.92
C ILE A 12 11.60 5.89 -4.45
N PHE A 13 10.74 6.63 -3.74
CA PHE A 13 10.27 7.94 -4.14
C PHE A 13 9.81 8.75 -2.92
N VAL A 14 9.71 10.05 -3.14
CA VAL A 14 9.30 11.08 -2.19
C VAL A 14 8.19 11.87 -2.85
N VAL A 15 7.03 11.98 -2.22
CA VAL A 15 5.93 12.83 -2.70
C VAL A 15 5.91 14.11 -1.87
N ILE A 16 5.95 15.26 -2.55
CA ILE A 16 5.86 16.60 -1.94
C ILE A 16 4.54 17.22 -2.41
N PRO A 17 3.54 17.41 -1.52
CA PRO A 17 2.33 18.14 -1.84
C PRO A 17 2.69 19.57 -2.25
N ALA A 18 2.11 20.03 -3.36
CA ALA A 18 2.37 21.37 -3.87
C ALA A 18 2.03 22.45 -2.83
N GLY A 19 3.04 23.19 -2.36
CA GLY A 19 2.87 24.35 -1.48
C GLY A 19 3.24 24.15 0.00
N THR A 20 3.61 22.94 0.43
CA THR A 20 4.07 22.70 1.81
C THR A 20 5.43 21.99 1.85
N LEU A 21 6.48 22.74 2.19
CA LEU A 21 7.86 22.23 2.34
C LEU A 21 8.05 21.22 3.50
N ASN A 22 6.99 20.92 4.29
CA ASN A 22 7.10 20.21 5.57
C ASN A 22 6.34 18.87 5.67
N TYR A 23 5.64 18.42 4.63
CA TYR A 23 4.93 17.12 4.63
C TYR A 23 5.40 16.32 3.43
N CYS A 24 6.35 15.42 3.64
CA CYS A 24 6.93 14.58 2.59
C CYS A 24 6.77 13.12 3.02
N SER A 25 5.91 12.36 2.36
CA SER A 25 5.85 10.92 2.62
C SER A 25 7.07 10.21 1.98
N CYS A 26 7.68 9.31 2.76
CA CYS A 26 8.78 8.47 2.32
C CYS A 26 8.28 7.05 2.03
N TYR A 27 8.62 6.50 0.86
CA TYR A 27 8.13 5.21 0.41
C TYR A 27 9.24 4.18 0.26
N LEU A 28 9.00 2.97 0.78
CA LEU A 28 9.93 1.83 0.72
C LEU A 28 9.27 0.64 0.00
N LEU A 29 9.91 0.10 -1.05
CA LEU A 29 9.50 -1.18 -1.65
C LEU A 29 10.21 -2.30 -0.92
N SER A 30 9.48 -3.35 -0.57
CA SER A 30 10.12 -4.54 -0.04
C SER A 30 10.95 -5.29 -1.10
N GLU A 31 12.11 -5.80 -0.68
CA GLU A 31 12.88 -6.74 -1.48
C GLU A 31 12.30 -8.16 -1.43
N SER A 32 11.61 -8.48 -0.34
CA SER A 32 10.96 -9.77 -0.09
C SER A 32 9.46 -9.72 -0.30
N SER A 33 8.84 -10.90 -0.38
CA SER A 33 7.39 -11.07 -0.46
C SER A 33 6.84 -11.69 0.82
N ALA A 34 5.64 -11.28 1.24
CA ALA A 34 4.97 -11.76 2.44
C ALA A 34 3.44 -11.60 2.34
N SER A 35 2.71 -12.17 3.31
CA SER A 35 1.28 -11.89 3.47
C SER A 35 1.05 -10.42 3.82
N TRP A 36 -0.16 -9.93 3.58
CA TRP A 36 -0.53 -8.54 3.87
C TRP A 36 -0.30 -8.17 5.35
N ASP A 37 -0.64 -9.07 6.27
CA ASP A 37 -0.42 -8.85 7.71
C ASP A 37 1.07 -8.78 8.08
N ALA A 38 1.89 -9.66 7.50
CA ALA A 38 3.33 -9.67 7.73
C ALA A 38 4.01 -8.44 7.12
N ALA A 39 3.57 -8.03 5.92
CA ALA A 39 3.99 -6.80 5.26
C ALA A 39 3.67 -5.56 6.11
N ARG A 40 2.42 -5.44 6.59
CA ARG A 40 2.01 -4.35 7.48
C ARG A 40 2.82 -4.31 8.76
N LYS A 41 3.03 -5.47 9.38
CA LYS A 41 3.89 -5.57 10.56
C LYS A 41 5.31 -5.06 10.26
N ASN A 42 5.89 -5.43 9.12
CA ASN A 42 7.23 -4.97 8.73
C ASN A 42 7.32 -3.44 8.61
N CYS A 43 6.30 -2.80 8.00
CA CYS A 43 6.24 -1.34 7.94
C CYS A 43 6.14 -0.73 9.35
N ARG A 44 5.28 -1.27 10.21
CA ARG A 44 5.10 -0.79 11.59
C ARG A 44 6.34 -0.93 12.46
N ASP A 45 7.07 -2.03 12.31
CA ASP A 45 8.35 -2.23 12.99
C ASP A 45 9.41 -1.17 12.60
N ARG A 46 9.21 -0.45 11.48
CA ARG A 46 10.07 0.64 10.98
C ARG A 46 9.50 2.04 11.25
N GLY A 47 8.41 2.15 12.03
CA GLY A 47 7.72 3.42 12.28
C GLY A 47 6.99 3.97 11.05
N ALA A 48 6.49 3.08 10.19
CA ALA A 48 5.70 3.35 8.98
C ALA A 48 4.38 2.54 9.03
N ASP A 49 3.54 2.61 8.01
CA ASP A 49 2.46 1.64 7.77
C ASP A 49 2.46 1.24 6.27
N LEU A 50 1.55 0.37 5.84
CA LEU A 50 1.38 0.12 4.40
C LEU A 50 0.90 1.40 3.70
N MET A 51 1.39 1.61 2.48
CA MET A 51 1.10 2.79 1.67
C MET A 51 -0.40 3.10 1.58
N VAL A 52 -0.74 4.35 1.86
CA VAL A 52 -2.05 4.96 1.60
C VAL A 52 -1.96 5.71 0.26
N ILE A 53 -3.07 5.74 -0.48
CA ILE A 53 -3.15 6.46 -1.76
C ILE A 53 -4.37 7.36 -1.69
N ASP A 54 -4.18 8.55 -1.13
CA ASP A 54 -5.22 9.55 -0.94
C ASP A 54 -5.07 10.76 -1.88
N THR A 55 -3.95 10.84 -2.60
CA THR A 55 -3.74 11.78 -3.71
C THR A 55 -3.41 11.08 -5.04
N PRO A 56 -3.73 11.69 -6.19
CA PRO A 56 -3.34 11.14 -7.50
C PRO A 56 -1.82 11.00 -7.70
N GLU A 57 -1.02 11.84 -7.03
CA GLU A 57 0.44 11.85 -7.09
C GLU A 57 1.07 10.61 -6.46
N GLU A 58 0.41 10.01 -5.48
CA GLU A 58 0.86 8.79 -4.80
C GLU A 58 0.64 7.54 -5.63
N GLN A 59 -0.28 7.57 -6.60
CA GLN A 59 -0.60 6.37 -7.37
C GLN A 59 0.58 5.94 -8.25
N VAL A 60 1.21 4.84 -7.85
CA VAL A 60 2.32 4.20 -8.57
C VAL A 60 1.84 3.22 -9.62
N GLN A 61 2.66 3.02 -10.64
CA GLN A 61 2.45 2.08 -11.75
C GLN A 61 3.59 1.05 -11.80
N CYS A 62 3.38 -0.04 -12.52
CA CYS A 62 4.40 -1.06 -12.78
C CYS A 62 4.95 -1.77 -11.52
N LEU A 63 4.17 -1.81 -10.43
CA LEU A 63 4.51 -2.53 -9.21
C LEU A 63 3.51 -3.63 -8.95
N TYR A 64 4.01 -4.78 -8.47
CA TYR A 64 3.19 -5.88 -7.96
C TYR A 64 3.34 -5.95 -6.45
N ALA A 65 2.56 -5.15 -5.74
CA ALA A 65 2.78 -4.95 -4.32
C ALA A 65 1.50 -4.68 -3.54
N TRP A 66 1.47 -5.15 -2.30
CA TRP A 66 0.48 -4.77 -1.30
C TRP A 66 0.49 -3.28 -1.02
N ILE A 67 -0.71 -2.74 -0.84
CA ILE A 67 -0.99 -1.40 -0.32
C ILE A 67 -1.90 -1.51 0.90
N GLY A 68 -2.13 -0.41 1.61
CA GLY A 68 -2.86 -0.38 2.87
C GLY A 68 -4.38 -0.54 2.77
N LEU A 69 -4.92 -0.75 1.58
CA LEU A 69 -6.36 -0.83 1.35
C LEU A 69 -6.89 -2.24 1.63
N ASN A 70 -7.94 -2.35 2.44
CA ASN A 70 -8.56 -3.61 2.85
C ASN A 70 -10.05 -3.44 3.19
N ASP A 71 -10.83 -4.50 3.15
CA ASP A 71 -12.24 -4.54 3.58
C ASP A 71 -12.54 -5.70 4.56
N ARG A 72 -11.48 -6.23 5.21
CA ARG A 72 -11.51 -7.37 6.14
C ARG A 72 -12.53 -7.29 7.28
N GLU A 73 -12.95 -6.08 7.67
CA GLU A 73 -13.97 -5.91 8.71
C GLU A 73 -15.39 -6.11 8.18
N LYS A 74 -15.62 -5.74 6.92
CA LYS A 74 -16.90 -5.84 6.25
C LYS A 74 -16.70 -5.78 4.74
N GLU A 75 -16.93 -6.92 4.11
CA GLU A 75 -16.94 -7.09 2.65
C GLU A 75 -17.61 -5.91 1.93
N GLY A 76 -16.92 -5.38 0.92
CA GLY A 76 -17.37 -4.23 0.12
C GLY A 76 -17.22 -2.87 0.81
N THR A 77 -16.76 -2.83 2.06
CA THR A 77 -16.48 -1.59 2.82
C THR A 77 -14.97 -1.39 2.98
N TRP A 78 -14.36 -0.84 1.93
CA TRP A 78 -12.92 -0.63 1.85
C TRP A 78 -12.43 0.56 2.68
N LYS A 79 -11.33 0.37 3.40
CA LYS A 79 -10.68 1.38 4.23
C LYS A 79 -9.16 1.26 4.20
N TRP A 80 -8.50 2.39 4.45
CA TRP A 80 -7.05 2.46 4.57
C TRP A 80 -6.57 2.05 5.96
N VAL A 81 -5.31 1.65 6.06
CA VAL A 81 -4.67 1.24 7.31
C VAL A 81 -4.59 2.35 8.36
N ASP A 82 -4.62 3.61 7.95
CA ASP A 82 -4.64 4.81 8.80
C ASP A 82 -6.05 5.18 9.29
N GLY A 83 -7.09 4.48 8.80
CA GLY A 83 -8.48 4.71 9.13
C GLY A 83 -9.21 5.71 8.22
N THR A 84 -8.54 6.30 7.23
CA THR A 84 -9.19 7.19 6.27
C THR A 84 -10.13 6.42 5.33
N PRO A 85 -11.26 7.04 4.89
CA PRO A 85 -12.18 6.42 3.97
C PRO A 85 -11.61 6.38 2.54
N LEU A 86 -12.04 5.39 1.75
CA LEU A 86 -11.65 5.30 0.34
C LEU A 86 -12.37 6.34 -0.52
N THR A 87 -11.68 7.43 -0.87
CA THR A 87 -12.17 8.51 -1.75
C THR A 87 -11.70 8.36 -3.20
N LEU A 88 -10.42 8.07 -3.42
CA LEU A 88 -9.84 7.76 -4.72
C LEU A 88 -9.93 6.26 -5.01
N ARG A 89 -10.25 5.91 -6.26
CA ARG A 89 -10.41 4.52 -6.67
C ARG A 89 -9.69 4.28 -7.97
N TYR A 90 -8.80 3.31 -7.96
CA TYR A 90 -8.08 2.87 -9.14
C TYR A 90 -8.23 1.37 -9.39
N TRP A 91 -9.38 0.79 -9.06
CA TRP A 91 -9.69 -0.61 -9.37
C TRP A 91 -9.54 -0.90 -10.86
N ALA A 92 -9.04 -2.10 -11.20
CA ALA A 92 -9.12 -2.63 -12.55
C ALA A 92 -10.59 -2.82 -12.95
N GLY A 93 -10.83 -3.03 -14.25
CA GLY A 93 -12.16 -3.42 -14.73
C GLY A 93 -12.64 -4.67 -13.97
N ASP A 94 -13.88 -4.61 -13.51
CA ASP A 94 -14.57 -5.66 -12.73
C ASP A 94 -14.03 -5.92 -11.32
N GLN A 95 -13.08 -5.11 -10.83
CA GLN A 95 -12.52 -5.21 -9.48
C GLN A 95 -13.13 -4.17 -8.50
N PRO A 96 -13.15 -4.45 -7.19
CA PRO A 96 -12.79 -5.73 -6.57
C PRO A 96 -13.88 -6.78 -6.81
N ASP A 97 -13.50 -8.01 -7.14
CA ASP A 97 -14.44 -9.09 -7.50
C ASP A 97 -14.65 -10.13 -6.40
N ASN A 98 -13.88 -10.05 -5.32
CA ASN A 98 -13.87 -11.01 -4.23
C ASN A 98 -13.76 -12.47 -4.73
N GLY A 99 -12.74 -12.75 -5.55
CA GLY A 99 -12.48 -14.04 -6.16
C GLY A 99 -12.51 -15.20 -5.15
N GLY A 100 -13.50 -16.10 -5.28
CA GLY A 100 -13.64 -17.23 -4.36
C GLY A 100 -14.10 -16.85 -2.94
N GLY A 101 -14.54 -15.60 -2.72
CA GLY A 101 -15.16 -15.12 -1.49
C GLY A 101 -14.20 -14.83 -0.34
N GLN A 102 -12.91 -14.67 -0.60
CA GLN A 102 -11.87 -14.49 0.43
C GLN A 102 -10.82 -13.42 0.08
N GLU A 103 -11.09 -12.53 -0.88
CA GLU A 103 -10.14 -11.50 -1.30
C GLU A 103 -10.46 -10.19 -0.59
N ASN A 104 -9.62 -9.83 0.40
CA ASN A 104 -9.94 -8.73 1.32
C ASN A 104 -8.79 -7.70 1.46
N CYS A 105 -7.76 -7.84 0.64
CA CYS A 105 -6.55 -7.02 0.69
C CYS A 105 -6.19 -6.57 -0.72
N ALA A 106 -5.99 -5.26 -0.91
CA ALA A 106 -5.71 -4.71 -2.22
C ALA A 106 -4.22 -4.71 -2.54
N HIS A 107 -3.89 -4.94 -3.80
CA HIS A 107 -2.55 -4.78 -4.35
C HIS A 107 -2.59 -4.00 -5.67
N ILE A 108 -1.43 -3.49 -6.07
CA ILE A 108 -1.23 -2.90 -7.40
C ILE A 108 -0.89 -4.02 -8.40
N MET A 109 -1.46 -3.97 -9.60
CA MET A 109 -1.25 -4.97 -10.65
C MET A 109 0.02 -4.72 -11.48
N ASN A 110 0.66 -5.80 -11.94
CA ASN A 110 1.86 -5.75 -12.78
C ASN A 110 1.52 -5.76 -14.28
N ASN A 111 0.98 -4.68 -14.82
CA ASN A 111 0.62 -4.60 -16.24
C ASN A 111 0.89 -3.23 -16.88
N ASN A 112 1.85 -2.47 -16.33
CA ASN A 112 2.12 -1.08 -16.72
C ASN A 112 0.91 -0.14 -16.58
N LYS A 113 -0.08 -0.50 -15.76
CA LYS A 113 -1.24 0.34 -15.46
C LYS A 113 -1.24 0.71 -13.98
N LYS A 114 -2.03 1.74 -13.67
CA LYS A 114 -2.28 2.24 -12.31
C LYS A 114 -3.48 1.52 -11.70
N TYR A 115 -3.61 0.20 -11.85
CA TYR A 115 -4.81 -0.51 -11.43
C TYR A 115 -4.61 -1.37 -10.18
N TRP A 116 -5.66 -1.44 -9.37
CA TRP A 116 -5.77 -2.25 -8.17
C TRP A 116 -6.61 -3.51 -8.40
N ASN A 117 -6.34 -4.52 -7.59
CA ASN A 117 -7.07 -5.77 -7.53
C ASN A 117 -7.05 -6.26 -6.06
N ASP A 118 -8.09 -6.94 -5.63
CA ASP A 118 -8.13 -7.62 -4.34
C ASP A 118 -7.58 -9.05 -4.46
N LEU A 119 -6.94 -9.53 -3.40
CA LEU A 119 -6.45 -10.91 -3.31
C LEU A 119 -6.66 -11.44 -1.89
N PRO A 120 -6.58 -12.77 -1.67
CA PRO A 120 -6.56 -13.31 -0.33
C PRO A 120 -5.36 -12.72 0.40
N CYS A 121 -5.60 -12.17 1.60
CA CYS A 121 -4.58 -11.49 2.40
C CYS A 121 -3.37 -12.38 2.74
N SER A 122 -3.52 -13.71 2.66
CA SER A 122 -2.45 -14.69 2.84
C SER A 122 -1.49 -14.79 1.64
N THR A 123 -1.82 -14.19 0.50
CA THR A 123 -0.97 -14.21 -0.71
C THR A 123 0.38 -13.56 -0.43
N SER A 124 1.46 -14.14 -0.97
CA SER A 124 2.81 -13.65 -0.74
C SER A 124 3.24 -12.67 -1.85
N LEU A 125 3.14 -11.36 -1.58
CA LEU A 125 3.54 -10.28 -2.50
C LEU A 125 4.60 -9.38 -1.86
N LYS A 126 5.31 -8.63 -2.71
CA LYS A 126 6.04 -7.44 -2.23
C LYS A 126 5.06 -6.43 -1.63
N TRP A 127 5.54 -5.44 -0.92
CA TRP A 127 4.72 -4.40 -0.31
C TRP A 127 5.41 -3.05 -0.34
N ILE A 128 4.61 -1.98 -0.21
CA ILE A 128 5.12 -0.62 -0.11
C ILE A 128 4.80 -0.10 1.29
N CYS A 129 5.82 0.32 2.03
CA CYS A 129 5.63 1.07 3.26
C CYS A 129 5.60 2.56 2.96
N GLU A 130 4.80 3.30 3.71
CA GLU A 130 4.77 4.75 3.74
C GLU A 130 5.07 5.25 5.15
N LYS A 131 6.02 6.18 5.24
CA LYS A 131 6.35 6.89 6.47
C LYS A 131 6.03 8.37 6.30
N ILE A 132 5.09 8.84 7.11
CA ILE A 132 4.81 10.26 7.30
C ILE A 132 5.92 10.85 8.20
N PRO A 133 6.42 12.08 7.93
CA PRO A 133 7.43 12.74 8.76
C PRO A 133 7.05 12.92 10.23
#